data_AF-A0A162E5B6-F1
#
_entry.id   AF-A0A162E5B6-F1
#
_cell.length_a   1.000
_cell.length_b   1.000
_cell.length_c   1.000
_cell.angle_alpha   90.00
_cell.angle_beta   90.00
_cell.angle_gamma   90.00
#
_symmetry.space_group_name_H-M   'P 1'
#
loop_
_entity.id
_entity.type
_entity.pdbx_description
1 polymer ?
#
loop_
_entity_poly.entity_id
_entity_poly.type
_entity_poly.pdbx_seq_one_letter_code
_entity_poly.pdbx_strand_id
1 'polypeptide(L)'
;MVNTIKFLKEKKLTVILLLLVSSVLFVAWFILETRSITYINNQVFLALSLIPFSVALVSFLKIFKIKKDPKLMVLETDERIVAERNEANAKTLKILQVILLLAYLSYTVSNPEDIFKTLGWWVTLCILLLSLFMPLVFRHISRKNY
;
A
#
# COMPACT_ATOMS: atom_id res chain seq x y z
N MET A 1 2.31 -24.57 -19.59
CA MET A 1 3.71 -24.21 -19.23
C MET A 1 4.14 -22.82 -19.71
N VAL A 2 3.86 -22.42 -20.96
CA VAL A 2 4.31 -21.11 -21.51
C VAL A 2 3.77 -19.90 -20.72
N ASN A 3 2.51 -19.93 -20.25
CA ASN A 3 1.94 -18.86 -19.43
C ASN A 3 2.62 -18.70 -18.06
N THR A 4 3.14 -19.77 -17.47
CA THR A 4 3.76 -19.76 -16.15
C THR A 4 5.10 -19.03 -16.16
N ILE A 5 5.90 -19.24 -17.20
CA ILE A 5 7.21 -18.61 -17.36
C ILE A 5 7.04 -17.10 -17.62
N LYS A 6 6.05 -16.73 -18.46
CA LYS A 6 5.75 -15.33 -18.75
C LYS A 6 5.27 -14.58 -17.50
N PHE A 7 4.34 -15.16 -16.74
CA PHE A 7 3.84 -14.59 -15.49
C PHE A 7 4.96 -14.38 -14.45
N LEU A 8 5.82 -15.38 -14.25
CA LEU A 8 6.95 -15.27 -13.32
C LEU A 8 7.96 -14.19 -13.76
N LYS A 9 8.18 -14.02 -15.08
CA LYS A 9 9.08 -13.00 -15.63
C LYS A 9 8.53 -11.60 -15.39
N GLU A 10 7.24 -11.37 -15.64
CA GLU A 10 6.57 -10.08 -15.39
C GLU A 10 6.62 -9.72 -13.90
N LYS A 11 6.27 -10.65 -13.01
CA LYS A 11 6.31 -10.41 -11.55
C LYS A 11 7.72 -10.11 -11.04
N LYS A 12 8.75 -10.78 -11.57
CA LYS A 12 10.15 -10.46 -11.25
C LYS A 12 10.53 -9.06 -11.71
N LEU A 13 10.10 -8.65 -12.90
CA LEU A 13 10.38 -7.31 -13.44
C LEU A 13 9.72 -6.23 -12.56
N THR A 14 8.48 -6.44 -12.11
CA THR A 14 7.82 -5.55 -11.16
C THR A 14 8.58 -5.43 -9.84
N VAL A 15 9.10 -6.54 -9.28
CA VAL A 15 9.92 -6.50 -8.05
C VAL A 15 11.20 -5.69 -8.25
N ILE A 16 11.88 -5.87 -9.39
CA ILE A 16 13.11 -5.12 -9.71
C ILE A 16 12.81 -3.62 -9.82
N LEU A 17 11.72 -3.24 -10.52
CA LEU A 17 11.30 -1.84 -10.62
C LEU A 17 11.02 -1.22 -9.25
N LEU A 18 10.29 -1.91 -8.37
CA LEU A 18 9.99 -1.43 -7.03
C LEU A 18 11.25 -1.26 -6.17
N LEU A 19 12.21 -2.18 -6.28
CA LEU A 19 13.50 -2.06 -5.60
C LEU A 19 14.32 -0.87 -6.12
N LEU A 20 14.28 -0.62 -7.42
CA LEU A 20 14.99 0.51 -8.03
C LEU A 20 14.41 1.84 -7.56
N VAL A 21 13.08 1.96 -7.57
CA VAL A 21 12.37 3.15 -7.04
C VAL A 21 12.69 3.37 -5.56
N SER A 22 12.65 2.30 -4.75
CA SER A 22 13.03 2.36 -3.34
C SER A 22 14.47 2.83 -3.14
N SER A 23 15.41 2.28 -3.92
CA SER A 23 16.82 2.63 -3.84
C SER A 23 17.07 4.09 -4.21
N VAL A 24 16.42 4.62 -5.26
CA VAL A 24 16.53 6.04 -5.64
C VAL A 24 16.01 6.96 -4.52
N LEU A 25 14.86 6.63 -3.93
CA LEU A 25 14.30 7.38 -2.80
C LEU A 25 15.22 7.35 -1.58
N PHE A 26 15.83 6.19 -1.31
CA PHE A 26 16.76 6.03 -0.19
C PHE A 26 18.06 6.83 -0.41
N VAL A 27 18.60 6.84 -1.63
CA VAL A 27 19.78 7.65 -1.98
C VAL A 27 19.45 9.14 -1.91
N ALA A 28 18.27 9.56 -2.38
CA ALA A 28 17.81 10.94 -2.27
C ALA A 28 17.72 11.38 -0.80
N TRP A 29 17.17 10.52 0.07
CA TRP A 29 17.19 10.75 1.52
C TRP A 29 18.62 10.90 2.05
N PHE A 30 19.52 10.00 1.70
CA PHE A 30 20.91 10.01 2.18
C PHE A 30 21.66 11.29 1.76
N ILE A 31 21.45 11.78 0.54
CA ILE A 31 22.05 13.04 0.05
C ILE A 31 21.47 14.25 0.79
N LEU A 32 20.16 14.26 1.06
CA LEU A 32 19.49 15.34 1.79
C LEU A 32 19.94 15.38 3.27
N GLU A 33 20.11 14.21 3.89
CA GLU A 33 20.59 14.09 5.26
C GLU A 33 22.03 14.58 5.39
N THR A 34 22.91 14.19 4.46
CA THR A 34 24.33 14.60 4.47
C THR A 34 24.54 16.08 4.19
N ARG A 35 23.62 16.76 3.49
CA ARG A 35 23.69 18.20 3.21
C ARG A 35 23.01 19.08 4.26
N SER A 36 22.44 18.51 5.33
CA SER A 36 21.75 19.22 6.41
C SER A 36 20.77 20.31 5.94
N ILE A 37 20.11 20.08 4.79
CA ILE A 37 19.16 21.01 4.20
C ILE A 37 17.86 20.92 5.01
N THR A 38 17.66 21.86 5.94
CA THR A 38 16.57 21.87 6.93
C THR A 38 15.17 22.13 6.37
N TYR A 39 15.02 22.34 5.06
CA TYR A 39 13.78 22.86 4.46
C TYR A 39 12.63 21.84 4.41
N ILE A 40 12.91 20.54 4.52
CA ILE A 40 11.91 19.46 4.48
C ILE A 40 12.29 18.43 5.55
N ASN A 41 11.31 17.88 6.26
CA ASN A 41 11.56 16.76 7.17
C ASN A 41 12.11 15.56 6.37
N ASN A 42 13.43 15.40 6.33
CA ASN A 42 14.13 14.39 5.52
C ASN A 42 13.60 12.97 5.79
N GLN A 43 13.10 12.71 7.00
CA GLN A 43 12.51 11.44 7.40
C GLN A 43 11.35 10.99 6.50
N VAL A 44 10.68 11.93 5.81
CA VAL A 44 9.61 11.62 4.85
C VAL A 44 10.13 10.78 3.69
N PHE A 45 11.32 11.05 3.16
CA PHE A 45 11.90 10.29 2.05
C PHE A 45 12.31 8.87 2.46
N LEU A 46 12.81 8.72 3.69
CA LEU A 46 13.07 7.40 4.27
C LEU A 46 11.78 6.60 4.41
N ALA A 47 10.73 7.18 5.01
CA ALA A 47 9.42 6.54 5.12
C ALA A 47 8.84 6.17 3.74
N LEU A 48 8.97 7.06 2.75
CA LEU A 48 8.51 6.82 1.37
C LEU A 48 9.27 5.69 0.68
N SER A 49 10.58 5.52 0.94
CA SER A 49 11.39 4.44 0.37
C SER A 49 11.03 3.06 0.92
N LEU A 50 10.55 2.99 2.17
CA LEU A 50 10.19 1.74 2.85
C LEU A 50 8.91 1.12 2.29
N ILE A 51 7.99 1.94 1.77
CA ILE A 51 6.74 1.48 1.14
C ILE A 51 7.01 0.58 -0.07
N PRO A 52 7.68 1.03 -1.16
CA PRO A 52 7.97 0.19 -2.31
C PRO A 52 8.90 -0.99 -1.94
N PHE A 53 9.79 -0.82 -0.95
CA PHE A 53 10.63 -1.91 -0.45
C PHE A 53 9.82 -3.04 0.18
N SER A 54 8.88 -2.72 1.07
CA SER A 54 8.01 -3.70 1.72
C SER A 54 7.15 -4.44 0.69
N VAL A 55 6.59 -3.72 -0.28
CA VAL A 55 5.82 -4.32 -1.38
C VAL A 55 6.68 -5.25 -2.25
N ALA A 56 7.93 -4.86 -2.53
CA ALA A 56 8.88 -5.70 -3.26
C ALA A 56 9.21 -6.99 -2.49
N LEU A 57 9.43 -6.91 -1.18
CA LEU A 57 9.69 -8.08 -0.32
C LEU A 57 8.51 -9.05 -0.30
N VAL A 58 7.29 -8.57 -0.09
CA VAL A 58 6.09 -9.41 -0.10
C VAL A 58 5.93 -10.09 -1.46
N SER A 59 6.16 -9.36 -2.55
CA SER A 59 6.08 -9.88 -3.91
C SER A 59 7.16 -10.92 -4.19
N PHE A 60 8.38 -10.71 -3.70
CA PHE A 60 9.48 -11.66 -3.80
C PHE A 60 9.17 -12.96 -3.05
N LEU A 61 8.67 -12.87 -1.81
CA LEU A 61 8.25 -14.02 -1.03
C LEU A 61 7.12 -14.81 -1.71
N LYS A 62 6.17 -14.12 -2.35
CA LYS A 62 5.12 -14.78 -3.15
C LYS A 62 5.71 -15.55 -4.33
N ILE A 63 6.61 -14.94 -5.11
CA ILE A 63 7.29 -15.63 -6.23
C ILE A 63 8.06 -16.85 -5.73
N PHE A 64 8.74 -16.73 -4.58
CA PHE A 64 9.46 -17.84 -3.98
C PHE A 64 8.53 -19.00 -3.57
N LYS A 65 7.38 -18.69 -2.96
CA LYS A 65 6.36 -19.68 -2.61
C LYS A 65 5.78 -20.38 -3.85
N ILE A 66 5.46 -19.64 -4.91
CA ILE A 66 4.93 -20.19 -6.17
C ILE A 66 5.98 -21.08 -6.87
N LYS A 67 7.27 -20.72 -6.80
CA LYS A 67 8.36 -21.55 -7.32
C LYS A 67 8.50 -22.87 -6.54
N LYS A 68 8.21 -22.86 -5.24
CA LYS A 68 8.27 -24.04 -4.35
C LYS A 68 7.03 -24.93 -4.48
N ASP A 69 5.84 -24.34 -4.65
CA ASP A 69 4.59 -25.06 -4.87
C ASP A 69 3.78 -24.43 -6.01
N PRO A 70 3.79 -25.02 -7.22
CA PRO A 70 3.09 -24.48 -8.38
C PRO A 70 1.56 -24.57 -8.25
N LYS A 71 1.01 -25.36 -7.30
CA LYS A 71 -0.44 -25.40 -7.04
C LYS A 71 -0.97 -24.06 -6.51
N LEU A 72 -0.12 -23.27 -5.84
CA LEU A 72 -0.45 -21.91 -5.40
C LEU A 72 -0.72 -20.96 -6.58
N MET A 73 -0.22 -21.26 -7.78
CA MET A 73 -0.50 -20.45 -8.95
C MET A 73 -1.97 -20.55 -9.38
N VAL A 74 -2.56 -21.75 -9.29
CA VAL A 74 -3.98 -21.98 -9.63
C VAL A 74 -4.88 -21.20 -8.67
N LEU A 75 -4.56 -21.17 -7.38
CA LEU A 75 -5.23 -20.34 -6.38
C LEU A 75 -5.13 -18.82 -6.67
N GLU A 76 -4.12 -18.37 -7.41
CA GLU A 76 -3.96 -16.96 -7.82
C GLU A 76 -4.55 -16.63 -9.20
N THR A 77 -4.84 -17.63 -10.03
CA THR A 77 -5.39 -17.44 -11.39
C THR A 77 -6.85 -17.84 -11.54
N ASP A 78 -7.38 -18.68 -10.64
CA ASP A 78 -8.79 -19.04 -10.63
C ASP A 78 -9.66 -17.87 -10.15
N GLU A 79 -10.50 -17.36 -11.06
CA GLU A 79 -11.36 -16.20 -10.84
C GLU A 79 -12.28 -16.36 -9.63
N ARG A 80 -12.75 -17.59 -9.35
CA ARG A 80 -13.66 -17.84 -8.23
C ARG A 80 -12.97 -17.69 -6.87
N ILE A 81 -11.75 -18.19 -6.77
CA ILE A 81 -10.93 -18.11 -5.55
C ILE A 81 -10.43 -16.68 -5.36
N VAL A 82 -10.08 -16.00 -6.45
CA VAL A 82 -9.70 -14.58 -6.43
C VAL A 82 -10.89 -13.71 -5.97
N ALA A 83 -12.11 -13.99 -6.41
CA ALA A 83 -13.31 -13.27 -5.99
C ALA A 83 -13.58 -13.43 -4.49
N GLU A 84 -13.53 -14.66 -3.97
CA GLU A 84 -13.74 -14.95 -2.54
C GLU A 84 -12.66 -14.28 -1.67
N ARG A 85 -11.40 -14.33 -2.10
CA ARG A 85 -10.30 -13.64 -1.43
C ARG A 85 -10.47 -12.12 -1.46
N ASN A 86 -10.94 -11.56 -2.57
CA ASN A 86 -11.19 -10.13 -2.69
C ASN A 86 -12.33 -9.69 -1.76
N GLU A 87 -13.38 -10.50 -1.61
CA GLU A 87 -14.45 -10.21 -0.65
C GLU A 87 -13.95 -10.25 0.79
N ALA A 88 -13.15 -11.26 1.16
CA ALA A 88 -12.53 -11.35 2.47
C ALA A 88 -11.61 -10.14 2.74
N ASN A 89 -10.74 -9.79 1.78
CA ASN A 89 -9.88 -8.61 1.88
C ASN A 89 -10.69 -7.31 2.01
N ALA A 90 -11.81 -7.17 1.29
CA ALA A 90 -12.67 -6.00 1.40
C ALA A 90 -13.30 -5.86 2.80
N LYS A 91 -13.66 -6.98 3.44
CA LYS A 91 -14.13 -7.00 4.84
C LYS A 91 -13.00 -6.60 5.80
N THR A 92 -11.81 -7.17 5.63
CA THR A 92 -10.64 -6.82 6.44
C THR A 92 -10.25 -5.34 6.28
N LEU A 93 -10.30 -4.81 5.06
CA LEU A 93 -10.03 -3.40 4.78
C LEU A 93 -10.99 -2.48 5.55
N LYS A 94 -12.29 -2.80 5.57
CA LYS A 94 -13.28 -2.03 6.34
C LYS A 94 -12.96 -2.04 7.83
N ILE A 95 -12.60 -3.20 8.39
CA ILE A 95 -12.23 -3.32 9.80
C ILE A 95 -10.99 -2.47 10.09
N LEU A 96 -9.97 -2.54 9.23
CA LEU A 96 -8.76 -1.75 9.37
C LEU A 96 -9.04 -0.24 9.30
N GLN A 97 -9.92 0.20 8.38
CA GLN A 97 -10.36 1.60 8.29
C GLN A 97 -11.05 2.07 9.57
N VAL A 98 -11.91 1.24 10.17
CA VAL A 98 -12.56 1.57 11.45
C VAL A 98 -11.53 1.69 12.57
N ILE A 99 -10.55 0.77 12.64
CA ILE A 99 -9.48 0.82 13.64
C ILE A 99 -8.64 2.08 13.47
N LEU A 100 -8.27 2.43 12.22
CA LEU A 100 -7.50 3.64 11.91
C LEU A 100 -8.28 4.91 12.27
N LEU A 101 -9.58 4.94 11.98
CA LEU A 101 -10.46 6.05 12.36
C LEU A 101 -10.54 6.18 13.90
N LEU A 102 -10.69 5.07 14.60
CA LEU A 102 -10.75 5.07 16.06
C LEU A 102 -9.43 5.55 16.67
N ALA A 103 -8.28 5.07 16.17
CA ALA A 103 -6.96 5.53 16.60
C ALA A 103 -6.76 7.03 16.35
N TYR A 104 -7.18 7.52 15.18
CA TYR A 104 -7.16 8.94 14.85
C TYR A 104 -8.01 9.76 15.82
N LEU A 105 -9.23 9.31 16.12
CA LEU A 105 -10.12 9.98 17.08
C LEU A 105 -9.58 9.92 18.51
N SER A 106 -9.04 8.78 18.94
CA SER A 106 -8.43 8.64 20.28
C SER A 106 -7.27 9.62 20.47
N TYR A 107 -6.36 9.71 19.50
CA TYR A 107 -5.29 10.71 19.55
C TYR A 107 -5.85 12.13 19.54
N THR A 108 -6.88 12.37 18.72
CA THR A 108 -7.51 13.70 18.61
C THR A 108 -8.10 14.17 19.94
N VAL A 109 -8.72 13.27 20.67
CA VAL A 109 -9.32 13.56 21.98
C VAL A 109 -8.24 13.75 23.05
N SER A 110 -7.15 12.98 23.01
CA SER A 110 -6.06 13.10 23.98
C SER A 110 -5.26 14.38 23.83
N ASN A 111 -4.98 14.83 22.59
CA ASN A 111 -4.06 15.94 22.31
C ASN A 111 -4.68 16.99 21.37
N PRO A 112 -5.72 17.73 21.79
CA PRO A 112 -6.46 18.64 20.91
C PRO A 112 -5.62 19.80 20.37
N GLU A 113 -4.58 20.23 21.08
CA GLU A 113 -3.76 21.39 20.72
C GLU A 113 -2.84 21.16 19.51
N ASP A 114 -2.39 19.92 19.31
CA ASP A 114 -1.48 19.54 18.21
C ASP A 114 -2.20 19.49 16.85
N ILE A 115 -3.52 19.34 16.89
CA ILE A 115 -4.37 19.06 15.73
C ILE A 115 -4.63 20.31 14.90
N PHE A 116 -4.91 21.43 15.57
CA PHE A 116 -5.19 22.70 14.89
C PHE A 116 -3.92 23.34 14.33
N LYS A 117 -2.73 22.96 14.84
CA LYS A 117 -1.44 23.49 14.38
C LYS A 117 -0.86 22.71 13.21
N THR A 118 -1.25 21.45 13.02
CA THR A 118 -0.57 20.54 12.09
C THR A 118 -1.43 20.26 10.87
N LEU A 119 -1.04 20.81 9.71
CA LEU A 119 -1.66 20.51 8.41
C LEU A 119 -1.74 19.01 8.10
N GLY A 120 -0.73 18.24 8.54
CA GLY A 120 -0.69 16.79 8.37
C GLY A 120 -1.88 16.05 8.98
N TRP A 121 -2.48 16.58 10.06
CA TRP A 121 -3.62 15.96 10.72
C TRP A 121 -4.88 16.03 9.84
N TRP A 122 -5.12 17.20 9.25
CA TRP A 122 -6.21 17.42 8.29
C TRP A 122 -6.03 16.62 7.00
N VAL A 123 -4.80 16.53 6.49
CA VAL A 123 -4.50 15.68 5.33
C VAL A 123 -4.79 14.20 5.63
N THR A 124 -4.42 13.73 6.82
CA THR A 124 -4.69 12.34 7.26
C THR A 124 -6.19 12.08 7.34
N LEU A 125 -6.97 13.02 7.88
CA LEU A 125 -8.43 12.95 7.92
C LEU A 125 -9.03 12.88 6.51
N CYS A 126 -8.60 13.76 5.61
CA CYS A 126 -9.06 13.76 4.23
C CYS A 126 -8.79 12.42 3.53
N ILE A 127 -7.60 11.83 3.71
CA ILE A 127 -7.25 10.52 3.15
C ILE A 127 -8.11 9.42 3.75
N LEU A 128 -8.34 9.41 5.07
CA LEU A 128 -9.22 8.46 5.75
C LEU A 128 -10.65 8.52 5.21
N LEU A 129 -11.20 9.73 5.07
CA LEU A 129 -12.53 9.95 4.51
C LEU A 129 -12.60 9.47 3.05
N LEU A 130 -11.64 9.87 2.21
CA LEU A 130 -11.55 9.39 0.83
C LEU A 130 -11.51 7.86 0.76
N SER A 131 -10.73 7.21 1.63
CA SER A 131 -10.65 5.75 1.71
C SER A 131 -11.98 5.09 2.11
N LEU A 132 -12.79 5.76 2.92
CA LEU A 132 -14.09 5.26 3.39
C LEU A 132 -15.18 5.43 2.32
N PHE A 133 -15.13 6.54 1.58
CA PHE A 133 -16.12 6.87 0.55
C PHE A 133 -15.78 6.31 -0.84
N MET A 134 -14.51 6.09 -1.17
CA MET A 134 -14.10 5.54 -2.46
C MET A 134 -14.83 4.24 -2.84
N PRO A 135 -14.95 3.24 -1.94
CA PRO A 135 -15.70 2.02 -2.24
C PRO A 135 -17.19 2.26 -2.52
N LEU A 136 -17.81 3.26 -1.88
CA LEU A 136 -19.21 3.63 -2.10
C LEU A 136 -19.39 4.29 -3.47
N VAL A 137 -18.48 5.19 -3.83
CA VAL A 137 -18.46 5.86 -5.14
C VAL A 137 -18.26 4.83 -6.26
N PHE A 138 -17.27 3.93 -6.13
CA PHE A 138 -17.05 2.86 -7.09
C PHE A 138 -18.27 1.96 -7.24
N ARG A 139 -18.93 1.59 -6.14
CA ARG A 139 -20.15 0.77 -6.18
C ARG A 139 -21.29 1.50 -6.89
N HIS A 140 -21.42 2.82 -6.72
CA HIS A 140 -22.46 3.61 -7.38
C HIS A 140 -22.21 3.73 -8.89
N ILE A 141 -20.96 3.98 -9.30
CA ILE A 141 -20.56 4.07 -10.72
C ILE A 141 -20.78 2.71 -11.42
N SER A 142 -20.30 1.61 -10.82
CA SER A 142 -20.47 0.28 -11.42
C SER A 142 -21.94 -0.13 -11.55
N ARG A 143 -22.83 0.35 -10.68
CA ARG A 143 -24.27 0.08 -10.78
C ARG A 143 -24.98 0.83 -11.91
N LYS A 144 -24.38 1.90 -12.43
CA LYS A 144 -24.98 2.76 -13.47
C LYS A 144 -24.60 2.33 -14.90
N ASN A 145 -23.60 1.44 -15.02
CA ASN A 145 -23.06 0.92 -16.29
C ASN A 145 -23.54 -0.51 -16.62
N TYR A 146 -24.44 -1.08 -15.82
CA TYR A 146 -25.21 -2.29 -16.11
C TYR A 146 -26.69 -1.92 -16.20
#